data_AF-A0A564YKG7-F1
#
_entry.id   AF-A0A564YKG7-F1
#
_cell.length_a   1.000
_cell.length_b   1.000
_cell.length_c   1.000
_cell.angle_alpha   90.00
_cell.angle_beta   90.00
_cell.angle_gamma   90.00
#
_symmetry.space_group_name_H-M   'P 1'
#
loop_
_entity.id
_entity.type
_entity.pdbx_description
1 polymer ?
#
loop_
_entity_poly.entity_id
_entity_poly.type
_entity_poly.pdbx_seq_one_letter_code
_entity_poly.pdbx_strand_id
1 'polypeptide(L)'
;EQERIQKKTFTNWVNTYLAKAIPPDYVRDLFMDIRDGVKLVRLLEVLADVRLPIERASVMQRAHYLSNVKTALDFLTEKRKIKLVNINPADVVDGRPAIVLGLIWSIILSFHIDEHGDVLRAATMATEVTKKDTPTANRAVTNSTSKQAIPPVA
;
A
#
# COMPACT_ATOMS: atom_id res chain seq x y z
N GLU A 1 18.05 18.58 -17.13
CA GLU A 1 18.29 17.16 -17.49
C GLU A 1 17.68 16.18 -16.48
N GLN A 2 18.01 16.28 -15.18
CA GLN A 2 17.46 15.37 -14.15
C GLN A 2 15.92 15.34 -14.11
N GLU A 3 15.24 16.49 -14.19
CA GLU A 3 13.77 16.56 -14.25
C GLU A 3 13.18 15.81 -15.46
N ARG A 4 13.83 15.92 -16.62
CA ARG A 4 13.40 15.24 -17.85
C ARG A 4 13.48 13.72 -17.70
N ILE A 5 14.56 13.25 -17.09
CA ILE A 5 14.76 11.82 -16.80
C ILE A 5 13.71 11.34 -15.80
N GLN A 6 13.52 12.05 -14.68
CA GLN A 6 12.52 11.71 -13.67
C GLN A 6 11.10 11.69 -14.26
N LYS A 7 10.72 12.74 -15.01
CA LYS A 7 9.43 12.81 -15.70
C LYS A 7 9.24 11.58 -16.58
N LYS A 8 10.24 11.19 -17.37
CA LYS A 8 10.15 10.02 -18.26
C LYS A 8 9.97 8.72 -17.46
N THR A 9 10.76 8.52 -16.41
CA THR A 9 10.66 7.34 -15.53
C THR A 9 9.28 7.25 -14.89
N PHE A 10 8.78 8.34 -14.30
CA PHE A 10 7.47 8.37 -13.67
C PHE A 10 6.34 8.21 -14.68
N THR A 11 6.45 8.81 -15.86
CA THR A 11 5.46 8.63 -16.94
C THR A 11 5.37 7.16 -17.35
N ASN A 12 6.52 6.51 -17.55
CA ASN A 12 6.55 5.09 -17.90
C ASN A 12 5.94 4.24 -16.79
N TRP A 13 6.30 4.51 -15.53
CA TRP A 13 5.72 3.80 -14.39
C TRP A 13 4.21 3.99 -14.31
N VAL A 14 3.69 5.22 -14.43
CA VAL A 14 2.23 5.47 -14.44
C VAL A 14 1.55 4.69 -15.57
N ASN A 15 2.16 4.66 -16.76
CA ASN A 15 1.61 3.95 -17.92
C ASN A 15 1.56 2.43 -17.76
N THR A 16 2.43 1.79 -16.97
CA THR A 16 2.34 0.34 -16.73
C THR A 16 1.08 -0.05 -15.95
N TYR A 17 0.53 0.87 -15.14
CA TYR A 17 -0.71 0.67 -14.40
C TYR A 17 -1.92 1.18 -15.16
N LEU A 18 -1.85 2.36 -15.80
CA LEU A 18 -2.98 2.88 -16.58
C LEU A 18 -3.34 2.00 -17.78
N ALA A 19 -2.37 1.26 -18.35
CA ALA A 19 -2.62 0.24 -19.37
C ALA A 19 -3.53 -0.90 -18.88
N LYS A 20 -3.60 -1.14 -17.55
CA LYS A 20 -4.45 -2.14 -16.92
C LYS A 20 -5.82 -1.58 -16.51
N ALA A 21 -6.02 -0.26 -16.58
CA ALA A 21 -7.31 0.36 -16.28
C ALA A 21 -8.36 -0.07 -17.32
N ILE A 22 -9.64 0.02 -16.96
CA ILE A 22 -10.76 -0.32 -17.86
C ILE A 22 -11.67 0.90 -18.05
N PRO A 23 -11.72 1.54 -19.23
CA PRO A 23 -10.87 1.30 -20.41
C PRO A 23 -9.39 1.65 -20.16
N PRO A 24 -8.45 1.08 -20.93
CA PRO A 24 -7.04 1.42 -20.87
C PRO A 24 -6.80 2.91 -21.12
N ASP A 25 -5.86 3.49 -20.39
CA ASP A 25 -5.51 4.91 -20.50
C ASP A 25 -3.99 5.08 -20.50
N TYR A 26 -3.53 6.23 -21.00
CA TYR A 26 -2.11 6.54 -21.13
C TYR A 26 -1.82 8.03 -20.91
N VAL A 27 -0.70 8.30 -20.27
CA VAL A 27 -0.11 9.63 -20.09
C VAL A 27 0.96 9.83 -21.17
N ARG A 28 0.87 10.94 -21.90
CA ARG A 28 1.90 11.41 -22.84
C ARG A 28 2.73 12.51 -22.21
N ASP A 29 2.08 13.49 -21.59
CA ASP A 29 2.73 14.52 -20.80
C ASP A 29 2.19 14.50 -19.37
N LEU A 30 3.00 13.99 -18.45
CA LEU A 30 2.65 13.87 -17.04
C LEU A 30 2.12 15.17 -16.41
N PHE A 31 2.67 16.33 -16.79
CA PHE A 31 2.29 17.60 -16.17
C PHE A 31 1.00 18.18 -16.73
N MET A 32 0.61 17.77 -17.94
CA MET A 32 -0.64 18.20 -18.57
C MET A 32 -1.76 17.20 -18.31
N ASP A 33 -1.47 15.91 -18.47
CA ASP A 33 -2.49 14.86 -18.46
C ASP A 33 -3.00 14.48 -17.07
N ILE A 34 -2.29 14.88 -16.00
CA ILE A 34 -2.70 14.69 -14.60
C ILE A 34 -3.61 15.83 -14.10
N ARG A 35 -3.64 16.98 -14.78
CA ARG A 35 -4.27 18.21 -14.29
C ARG A 35 -5.77 18.09 -14.07
N ASP A 36 -6.44 17.26 -14.85
CA ASP A 36 -7.89 17.02 -14.73
C ASP A 36 -8.26 16.11 -13.55
N GLY A 37 -7.26 15.51 -12.90
CA GLY A 37 -7.38 14.56 -11.81
C GLY A 37 -7.88 13.17 -12.22
N VAL A 38 -8.37 12.98 -13.44
CA VAL A 38 -9.01 11.73 -13.86
C VAL A 38 -7.98 10.61 -13.89
N LYS A 39 -6.84 10.82 -14.55
CA LYS A 39 -5.78 9.80 -14.64
C LYS A 39 -5.17 9.49 -13.28
N LEU A 40 -5.10 10.48 -12.40
CA LEU A 40 -4.63 10.29 -11.03
C LEU A 40 -5.57 9.36 -10.26
N VAL A 41 -6.89 9.61 -10.32
CA VAL A 41 -7.87 8.73 -9.67
C VAL A 41 -7.81 7.32 -10.27
N ARG A 42 -7.79 7.18 -11.60
CA ARG A 42 -7.70 5.86 -12.27
C ARG A 42 -6.44 5.09 -11.89
N LEU A 43 -5.31 5.78 -11.76
CA LEU A 43 -4.06 5.17 -11.30
C LEU A 43 -4.24 4.59 -9.89
N LEU A 44 -4.84 5.35 -8.98
CA LEU A 44 -5.12 4.90 -7.62
C LEU A 44 -6.11 3.73 -7.59
N GLU A 45 -7.13 3.74 -8.45
CA GLU A 45 -8.07 2.62 -8.58
C GLU A 45 -7.35 1.33 -8.94
N VAL A 46 -6.45 1.36 -9.93
CA VAL A 46 -5.69 0.19 -10.37
C VAL A 46 -4.69 -0.26 -9.30
N LEU A 47 -3.99 0.68 -8.66
CA LEU A 47 -3.00 0.35 -7.64
C LEU A 47 -3.63 -0.24 -6.37
N ALA A 48 -4.79 0.28 -5.98
CA ALA A 48 -5.47 -0.12 -4.77
C ALA A 48 -6.49 -1.25 -4.97
N ASP A 49 -6.78 -1.61 -6.22
CA ASP A 49 -7.88 -2.48 -6.63
C ASP A 49 -9.24 -2.08 -6.01
N VAL A 50 -9.51 -0.77 -5.99
CA VAL A 50 -10.78 -0.19 -5.50
C VAL A 50 -11.38 0.72 -6.55
N ARG A 51 -12.69 0.97 -6.47
CA ARG A 51 -13.35 1.99 -7.28
C ARG A 51 -13.41 3.31 -6.53
N LEU A 52 -13.04 4.38 -7.21
CA LEU A 52 -13.04 5.73 -6.67
C LEU A 52 -14.02 6.59 -7.48
N PRO A 53 -14.72 7.53 -6.84
CA PRO A 53 -15.60 8.43 -7.56
C PRO A 53 -14.77 9.33 -8.48
N ILE A 54 -15.16 9.40 -9.76
CA ILE A 54 -14.58 10.31 -10.74
C ILE A 54 -15.69 11.24 -11.22
N GLU A 55 -15.53 12.55 -11.00
CA GLU A 55 -16.39 13.54 -11.61
C GLU A 55 -16.08 13.66 -13.10
N ARG A 56 -17.09 13.39 -13.91
CA ARG A 56 -17.07 13.58 -15.35
C ARG A 56 -18.28 14.42 -15.74
N ALA A 57 -18.02 15.56 -16.37
CA ALA A 57 -19.05 16.43 -16.93
C ALA A 57 -18.91 16.49 -18.45
N SER A 58 -20.00 16.81 -19.17
CA SER A 58 -19.94 17.05 -20.62
C SER A 58 -18.97 18.18 -20.98
N VAL A 59 -18.81 19.16 -20.09
CA VAL A 59 -17.82 20.22 -20.19
C VAL A 59 -17.04 20.25 -18.89
N MET A 60 -15.79 19.84 -18.94
CA MET A 60 -14.92 19.87 -17.77
C MET A 60 -14.52 21.32 -17.45
N GLN A 61 -14.56 21.66 -16.16
CA GLN A 61 -14.21 22.97 -15.64
C GLN A 61 -13.23 22.80 -14.48
N ARG A 62 -12.56 23.88 -14.10
CA ARG A 62 -11.55 23.85 -13.03
C ARG A 62 -12.09 23.30 -11.71
N ALA A 63 -13.36 23.53 -11.39
CA ALA A 63 -14.00 22.96 -10.20
C ALA A 63 -14.01 21.42 -10.24
N HIS A 64 -14.35 20.81 -11.38
CA HIS A 64 -14.32 19.36 -11.57
C HIS A 64 -12.88 18.81 -11.45
N TYR A 65 -11.88 19.53 -11.98
CA TYR A 65 -10.47 19.15 -11.84
C TYR A 65 -10.03 19.13 -10.38
N LEU A 66 -10.36 20.19 -9.63
CA LEU A 66 -10.08 20.29 -8.21
C LEU A 66 -10.76 19.17 -7.43
N SER A 67 -12.02 18.84 -7.76
CA SER A 67 -12.75 17.77 -7.10
C SER A 67 -12.08 16.41 -7.31
N ASN A 68 -11.77 16.05 -8.57
CA ASN A 68 -11.08 14.80 -8.88
C ASN A 68 -9.70 14.68 -8.21
N VAL A 69 -8.91 15.75 -8.27
CA VAL A 69 -7.61 15.77 -7.58
C VAL A 69 -7.80 15.65 -6.07
N LYS A 70 -8.76 16.35 -5.49
CA LYS A 70 -9.06 16.25 -4.06
C LYS A 70 -9.45 14.83 -3.68
N THR A 71 -10.31 14.16 -4.44
CA THR A 71 -10.65 12.74 -4.20
C THR A 71 -9.41 11.85 -4.16
N ALA A 72 -8.47 12.06 -5.08
CA ALA A 72 -7.21 11.31 -5.08
C ALA A 72 -6.35 11.60 -3.83
N LEU A 73 -6.22 12.88 -3.43
CA LEU A 73 -5.43 13.24 -2.24
C LEU A 73 -6.09 12.76 -0.94
N ASP A 74 -7.41 12.86 -0.83
CA ASP A 74 -8.18 12.37 0.30
C ASP A 74 -8.01 10.84 0.42
N PHE A 75 -8.06 10.11 -0.70
CA PHE A 75 -7.79 8.67 -0.68
C PHE A 75 -6.39 8.35 -0.13
N LEU A 76 -5.36 9.07 -0.60
CA LEU A 76 -3.97 8.88 -0.16
C LEU A 76 -3.78 9.17 1.34
N THR A 77 -4.42 10.23 1.85
CA THR A 77 -4.30 10.63 3.26
C THR A 77 -5.19 9.81 4.18
N GLU A 78 -6.45 9.57 3.82
CA GLU A 78 -7.41 8.90 4.68
C GLU A 78 -7.29 7.38 4.66
N LYS A 79 -7.14 6.78 3.48
CA LYS A 79 -7.10 5.32 3.29
C LYS A 79 -5.70 4.75 3.38
N ARG A 80 -4.69 5.48 2.87
CA ARG A 80 -3.29 5.03 2.89
C ARG A 80 -2.43 5.68 3.98
N LYS A 81 -2.97 6.67 4.72
CA LYS A 81 -2.26 7.38 5.81
C LYS A 81 -0.95 8.04 5.36
N ILE A 82 -0.87 8.43 4.09
CA ILE A 82 0.29 9.12 3.52
C ILE A 82 0.27 10.58 3.96
N LYS A 83 1.42 11.09 4.44
CA LYS A 83 1.59 12.51 4.74
C LYS A 83 1.99 13.27 3.48
N LEU A 84 1.02 13.92 2.86
CA LEU A 84 1.26 14.81 1.73
C LEU A 84 1.73 16.18 2.23
N VAL A 85 3.04 16.42 2.21
CA VAL A 85 3.63 17.70 2.64
C VAL A 85 3.72 18.64 1.44
N ASN A 86 3.17 19.85 1.57
CA ASN A 86 3.20 20.91 0.55
C ASN A 86 2.56 20.51 -0.80
N ILE A 87 1.58 19.61 -0.80
CA ILE A 87 0.81 19.26 -2.00
C ILE A 87 -0.60 19.81 -1.84
N ASN A 88 -0.95 20.80 -2.64
CA ASN A 88 -2.29 21.39 -2.71
C ASN A 88 -2.97 20.96 -4.03
N PRO A 89 -4.27 20.58 -4.01
CA PRO A 89 -5.01 20.27 -5.24
C PRO A 89 -4.87 21.31 -6.35
N ALA A 90 -4.90 22.61 -6.03
CA ALA A 90 -4.81 23.66 -7.03
C ALA A 90 -3.49 23.62 -7.81
N ASP A 91 -2.41 23.30 -7.12
CA ASP A 91 -1.06 23.26 -7.69
C ASP A 91 -0.85 22.06 -8.62
N VAL A 92 -1.57 20.96 -8.37
CA VAL A 92 -1.64 19.80 -9.27
C VAL A 92 -2.49 20.12 -10.49
N VAL A 93 -3.63 20.80 -10.31
CA VAL A 93 -4.48 21.27 -11.41
C VAL A 93 -3.77 22.30 -12.28
N ASP A 94 -2.82 23.07 -11.73
CA ASP A 94 -1.96 23.98 -12.49
C ASP A 94 -0.79 23.27 -13.18
N GLY A 95 -0.56 21.99 -12.87
CA GLY A 95 0.47 21.17 -13.51
C GLY A 95 1.89 21.56 -13.10
N ARG A 96 2.08 22.08 -11.88
CA ARG A 96 3.41 22.53 -11.42
C ARG A 96 4.38 21.33 -11.36
N PRO A 97 5.49 21.30 -12.12
CA PRO A 97 6.35 20.13 -12.26
C PRO A 97 6.81 19.53 -10.93
N ALA A 98 7.37 20.33 -10.03
CA ALA A 98 7.87 19.86 -8.74
C ALA A 98 6.79 19.21 -7.87
N ILE A 99 5.56 19.74 -7.89
CA ILE A 99 4.44 19.22 -7.10
C ILE A 99 3.92 17.92 -7.69
N VAL A 100 3.76 17.87 -9.03
CA VAL A 100 3.29 16.66 -9.71
C VAL A 100 4.30 15.53 -9.53
N LEU A 101 5.61 15.80 -9.71
CA LEU A 101 6.66 14.81 -9.47
C LEU A 101 6.67 14.34 -8.01
N GLY A 102 6.56 15.27 -7.05
CA GLY A 102 6.50 14.94 -5.63
C GLY A 102 5.30 14.04 -5.28
N LEU A 103 4.12 14.35 -5.84
CA LEU A 103 2.92 13.55 -5.65
C LEU A 103 3.07 12.13 -6.23
N ILE A 104 3.52 12.00 -7.48
CA ILE A 104 3.71 10.68 -8.11
C ILE A 104 4.77 9.87 -7.34
N TRP A 105 5.84 10.52 -6.88
CA TRP A 105 6.83 9.89 -6.02
C TRP A 105 6.23 9.37 -4.71
N SER A 106 5.40 10.17 -4.02
CA SER A 106 4.71 9.73 -2.81
C SER A 106 3.81 8.52 -3.06
N ILE A 107 3.13 8.46 -4.22
CA ILE A 107 2.31 7.32 -4.62
C ILE A 107 3.19 6.08 -4.84
N ILE A 108 4.24 6.20 -5.66
CA ILE A 108 5.18 5.10 -5.92
C ILE A 108 5.71 4.53 -4.61
N LEU A 109 6.18 5.41 -3.73
CA LEU A 109 6.78 5.02 -2.45
C LEU A 109 5.76 4.30 -1.55
N SER A 110 4.52 4.78 -1.47
CA SER A 110 3.49 4.16 -0.63
C SER A 110 3.20 2.73 -1.06
N PHE A 111 2.98 2.49 -2.36
CA PHE A 111 2.59 1.17 -2.84
C PHE A 111 3.77 0.19 -2.88
N HIS A 112 4.99 0.68 -3.05
CA HIS A 112 6.19 -0.16 -2.94
C HIS A 112 6.47 -0.58 -1.50
N ILE A 113 6.28 0.32 -0.53
CA ILE A 113 6.42 -0.01 0.89
C ILE A 113 5.30 -0.94 1.35
N ASP A 114 4.07 -0.78 0.90
CA ASP A 114 2.98 -1.69 1.27
C ASP A 114 3.26 -3.14 0.81
N GLU A 115 3.74 -3.32 -0.44
CA GLU A 115 4.13 -4.65 -0.95
C GLU A 115 5.22 -5.31 -0.10
N HIS A 116 6.23 -4.56 0.35
CA HIS A 116 7.32 -5.11 1.16
C HIS A 116 7.01 -5.16 2.67
N GLY A 117 6.15 -4.27 3.17
CA GLY A 117 5.73 -4.19 4.56
C GLY A 117 4.75 -5.30 4.95
N ASP A 118 3.84 -5.67 4.04
CA ASP A 118 2.95 -6.81 4.27
C ASP A 118 3.69 -8.15 4.26
N VAL A 119 4.79 -8.30 3.50
CA VAL A 119 5.67 -9.48 3.61
C VAL A 119 6.27 -9.58 5.01
N LEU A 120 6.71 -8.45 5.59
CA LEU A 120 7.26 -8.42 6.95
C LEU A 120 6.19 -8.72 8.02
N ARG A 121 4.96 -8.20 7.85
CA ARG A 121 3.83 -8.47 8.76
C ARG A 121 3.34 -9.91 8.66
N ALA A 122 3.25 -10.46 7.45
CA ALA A 122 2.89 -11.86 7.22
C ALA A 122 3.94 -12.81 7.81
N ALA A 123 5.23 -12.50 7.66
CA ALA A 123 6.31 -13.25 8.31
C ALA A 123 6.21 -13.19 9.84
N THR A 124 5.83 -12.04 10.41
CA THR A 124 5.65 -11.90 11.86
C THR A 124 4.44 -12.70 12.36
N MET A 125 3.30 -12.64 11.67
CA MET A 125 2.09 -13.41 12.03
C MET A 125 2.31 -14.93 11.90
N ALA A 126 3.08 -15.39 10.91
CA ALA A 126 3.43 -16.80 10.76
C ALA A 126 4.26 -17.35 11.94
N THR A 127 5.02 -16.49 12.64
CA THR A 127 5.79 -16.89 13.83
C THR A 127 4.97 -16.95 15.12
N GLU A 128 3.79 -16.33 15.18
CA GLU A 128 2.93 -16.35 16.38
C GLU A 128 1.99 -17.56 16.44
N VAL A 129 1.67 -18.18 15.30
CA VAL A 129 0.72 -19.31 15.21
C VAL A 129 1.31 -20.64 15.73
N THR A 130 2.63 -20.76 15.94
CA THR A 130 3.29 -22.01 16.38
C THR A 130 3.46 -22.17 17.90
N LYS A 131 2.88 -21.29 18.74
CA LYS A 131 3.04 -21.34 20.22
C LYS A 131 1.82 -21.79 21.02
N LYS A 132 0.80 -22.39 20.40
CA LYS A 132 -0.29 -23.07 21.10
C LYS A 132 -0.46 -24.47 20.53
N ASP A 133 0.15 -25.45 21.19
CA ASP A 133 -0.40 -26.80 21.42
C ASP A 133 0.68 -27.68 22.08
N THR A 134 0.80 -27.57 23.40
CA THR A 134 1.46 -28.60 24.20
C THR A 134 0.41 -29.18 25.16
N PRO A 135 -0.10 -30.41 24.93
CA PRO A 135 -0.96 -31.05 25.89
C PRO A 135 -0.11 -31.55 27.07
N THR A 136 -0.36 -31.02 28.26
CA THR A 136 0.24 -31.47 29.52
C THR A 136 -0.23 -32.89 29.86
N ALA A 137 0.63 -33.88 29.63
CA ALA A 137 0.41 -35.26 30.08
C ALA A 137 1.08 -35.47 31.45
N ASN A 138 0.25 -35.79 32.45
CA ASN A 138 0.64 -36.20 33.80
C ASN A 138 1.50 -37.46 33.80
N ARG A 139 2.55 -37.50 34.65
CA ARG A 139 3.06 -38.77 35.18
C ARG A 139 3.76 -38.58 36.52
N ALA A 140 3.08 -38.95 37.60
CA ALA A 140 3.69 -39.18 38.89
C ALA A 140 4.59 -40.43 38.81
N VAL A 141 5.82 -40.32 39.28
CA VAL A 141 6.75 -41.44 39.47
C VAL A 141 7.14 -41.46 40.94
N THR A 142 6.59 -42.40 41.71
CA THR A 142 7.06 -42.76 43.04
C THR A 142 8.16 -43.81 42.90
N ASN A 143 9.38 -43.49 43.33
CA ASN A 143 10.52 -44.41 43.34
C ASN A 143 10.40 -45.41 44.49
N SER A 144 10.48 -46.70 44.17
CA SER A 144 10.67 -47.81 45.12
C SER A 144 12.08 -48.39 44.95
N THR A 145 12.97 -48.13 45.92
CA THR A 145 14.31 -48.73 45.96
C THR A 145 14.31 -49.89 46.95
N SER A 146 14.49 -51.10 46.44
CA SER A 146 14.67 -52.33 47.22
C SER A 146 16.05 -52.33 47.90
N LYS A 147 16.10 -52.58 49.21
CA LYS A 147 17.27 -53.16 49.87
C LYS A 147 16.85 -54.36 50.71
N GLN A 148 17.69 -55.38 50.58
CA GLN A 148 17.58 -56.78 50.95
C GLN A 148 18.11 -57.00 52.39
N ALA A 149 17.48 -57.87 53.20
CA ALA A 149 18.17 -58.87 54.04
C ALA A 149 17.25 -59.64 55.03
N ILE A 150 17.16 -60.96 54.79
CA ILE A 150 17.30 -62.14 55.70
C ILE A 150 16.27 -62.38 56.85
N PRO A 151 15.72 -63.63 57.01
CA PRO A 151 14.75 -64.03 58.05
C PRO A 151 15.43 -64.62 59.31
N PRO A 152 14.68 -64.91 60.41
CA PRO A 152 14.30 -66.32 60.64
C PRO A 152 12.97 -66.59 61.40
N VAL A 153 12.47 -67.81 61.14
CA VAL A 153 11.75 -68.81 61.95
C VAL A 153 11.43 -68.49 63.43
N ALA A 154 10.14 -68.51 63.80
CA ALA A 154 9.45 -69.58 64.55
C ALA A 154 7.98 -69.18 64.77
#